data_AF-A0A9D7BSH4-F1
#
_entry.id   AF-A0A9D7BSH4-F1
#
_cell.length_a   1.000
_cell.length_b   1.000
_cell.length_c   1.000
_cell.angle_alpha   90.00
_cell.angle_beta   90.00
_cell.angle_gamma   90.00
#
_symmetry.space_group_name_H-M   'P 1'
#
loop_
_entity.id
_entity.type
_entity.pdbx_description
1 polymer ?
#
loop_
_entity_poly.entity_id
_entity_poly.type
_entity_poly.pdbx_seq_one_letter_code
_entity_poly.pdbx_strand_id
1 'polypeptide(L)'
;MNRATCLLAAMIALCGPQAWAQAAKPAPQPAAADPAAEAFKAWDKDKNGNLSLVEFRAGWQQVQRVAETQARLRQQFAAVDTNRNGAIDPGEYGSLVLVKQAGKNAPQMSTFDGNRDGKLGFGEYVKLVQALAPKEPAKAAAQ
;
A
#
# COMPACT_ATOMS: atom_id res chain seq x y z
N MET A 1 -70.58 11.64 -5.32
CA MET A 1 -70.12 11.10 -6.62
C MET A 1 -69.62 12.27 -7.47
N ASN A 2 -68.37 12.16 -7.93
CA ASN A 2 -67.68 12.78 -9.08
C ASN A 2 -68.58 13.43 -10.17
N ARG A 3 -68.20 14.43 -11.00
CA ARG A 3 -66.95 15.18 -11.33
C ARG A 3 -67.31 16.20 -12.45
N ALA A 4 -66.35 17.09 -12.76
CA ALA A 4 -66.21 17.95 -13.98
C ALA A 4 -66.93 19.31 -13.91
N THR A 5 -66.37 20.46 -14.31
CA THR A 5 -65.50 20.79 -15.46
C THR A 5 -64.93 22.21 -15.18
N CYS A 6 -63.61 22.42 -15.05
CA CYS A 6 -62.64 22.87 -16.07
C CYS A 6 -62.85 24.28 -16.68
N LEU A 7 -61.72 25.02 -16.74
CA LEU A 7 -61.39 26.27 -17.47
C LEU A 7 -61.67 27.57 -16.67
N LEU A 8 -60.73 28.52 -16.49
CA LEU A 8 -59.73 29.07 -17.41
C LEU A 8 -58.66 29.89 -16.65
N ALA A 9 -57.47 30.01 -17.28
CA ALA A 9 -56.55 31.17 -17.28
C ALA A 9 -55.83 31.50 -15.93
N ALA A 10 -54.59 31.97 -15.85
CA ALA A 10 -53.58 32.40 -16.82
C ALA A 10 -52.19 32.31 -16.15
N MET A 11 -51.15 32.43 -16.97
CA MET A 11 -49.71 32.54 -16.67
C MET A 11 -49.36 33.32 -15.40
N ILE A 12 -48.25 32.95 -14.74
CA ILE A 12 -47.15 33.86 -14.31
C ILE A 12 -45.97 33.05 -13.75
N ALA A 13 -44.77 33.51 -14.12
CA ALA A 13 -43.47 33.34 -13.46
C ALA A 13 -42.71 32.00 -13.55
N LEU A 14 -41.92 31.94 -14.61
CA LEU A 14 -40.56 31.44 -14.62
C LEU A 14 -39.74 32.07 -13.46
N CYS A 15 -39.26 31.26 -12.51
CA CYS A 15 -37.98 31.39 -11.78
C CYS A 15 -37.96 30.44 -10.57
N GLY A 16 -37.66 29.16 -10.80
CA GLY A 16 -37.09 28.35 -9.73
C GLY A 16 -35.62 28.76 -9.55
N PRO A 17 -35.12 29.05 -8.34
CA PRO A 17 -33.69 29.25 -8.17
C PRO A 17 -32.99 27.94 -8.52
N GLN A 18 -32.10 28.04 -9.51
CA GLN A 18 -31.17 26.98 -9.90
C GLN A 18 -30.48 26.43 -8.65
N ALA A 19 -30.41 25.11 -8.57
CA ALA A 19 -29.51 24.43 -7.66
C ALA A 19 -28.07 24.69 -8.10
N TRP A 20 -27.44 25.73 -7.55
CA TRP A 20 -25.99 25.79 -7.51
C TRP A 20 -25.58 24.94 -6.31
N ALA A 21 -25.27 23.68 -6.59
CA ALA A 21 -24.50 22.88 -5.66
C ALA A 21 -23.18 23.63 -5.43
N GLN A 22 -23.08 24.36 -4.32
CA GLN A 22 -21.80 24.82 -3.82
C GLN A 22 -20.98 23.56 -3.59
N ALA A 23 -19.94 23.35 -4.39
CA ALA A 23 -18.86 22.46 -4.04
C ALA A 23 -18.27 22.99 -2.73
N ALA A 24 -18.80 22.48 -1.61
CA ALA A 24 -18.23 22.72 -0.31
C ALA A 24 -16.77 22.30 -0.39
N LYS A 25 -15.86 23.27 -0.28
CA LYS A 25 -14.45 22.97 0.00
C LYS A 25 -14.45 22.00 1.18
N PRO A 26 -13.82 20.81 1.08
CA PRO A 26 -13.82 19.87 2.18
C PRO A 26 -13.30 20.60 3.42
N ALA A 27 -14.11 20.60 4.47
CA ALA A 27 -13.75 21.17 5.77
C ALA A 27 -12.42 20.55 6.24
N PRO A 28 -11.58 21.29 6.98
CA PRO A 28 -10.34 20.74 7.53
C PRO A 28 -10.69 19.54 8.40
N GLN A 29 -10.39 18.34 7.90
CA GLN A 29 -10.46 17.13 8.71
C GLN A 29 -9.38 17.27 9.78
N PRO A 30 -9.68 16.97 11.06
CA PRO A 30 -8.66 16.95 12.10
C PRO A 30 -7.52 16.03 11.65
N ALA A 31 -6.30 16.53 11.73
CA ALA A 31 -5.08 15.94 11.18
C ALA A 31 -4.80 14.54 11.76
N ALA A 32 -5.48 13.53 11.24
CA ALA A 32 -4.87 12.22 11.08
C ALA A 32 -3.58 12.44 10.28
N ALA A 33 -2.47 11.87 10.72
CA ALA A 33 -1.17 12.02 10.07
C ALA A 33 -1.33 11.87 8.56
N ASP A 34 -1.17 12.97 7.83
CA ASP A 34 -1.33 12.96 6.38
C ASP A 34 -0.13 12.20 5.81
N PRO A 35 -0.33 11.00 5.23
CA PRO A 35 0.77 10.20 4.72
C PRO A 35 1.53 10.90 3.58
N ALA A 36 0.88 11.82 2.85
CA ALA A 36 1.55 12.64 1.86
C ALA A 36 2.43 13.70 2.53
N ALA A 37 2.00 14.29 3.64
CA ALA A 37 2.82 15.23 4.41
C ALA A 37 4.06 14.55 5.03
N GLU A 38 3.92 13.33 5.53
CA GLU A 38 5.06 12.56 6.08
C GLU A 38 6.03 12.12 4.98
N ALA A 39 5.54 11.69 3.82
CA ALA A 39 6.38 11.38 2.67
C ALA A 39 7.11 12.63 2.15
N PHE A 40 6.42 13.77 2.10
CA PHE A 40 7.01 15.05 1.72
C PHE A 40 8.16 15.43 2.66
N LYS A 41 7.92 15.40 3.98
CA LYS A 41 8.97 15.65 4.98
C LYS A 41 10.15 14.68 4.89
N ALA A 42 9.89 13.42 4.51
CA ALA A 42 10.96 12.44 4.35
C ALA A 42 11.83 12.71 3.11
N TRP A 43 11.26 13.36 2.09
CA TRP A 43 11.92 13.65 0.82
C TRP A 43 12.57 15.03 0.78
N ASP A 44 11.98 16.02 1.45
CA ASP A 44 12.52 17.37 1.65
C ASP A 44 13.74 17.29 2.59
N LYS A 45 14.94 17.22 2.00
CA LYS A 45 16.18 16.96 2.74
C LYS A 45 16.70 18.21 3.40
N ASP A 46 16.60 19.34 2.71
CA ASP A 46 17.03 20.63 3.24
C ASP A 46 15.97 21.29 4.14
N LYS A 47 14.75 20.74 4.19
CA LYS A 47 13.64 21.18 5.03
C LYS A 47 13.21 22.60 4.69
N ASN A 48 13.37 23.02 3.44
CA ASN A 48 12.99 24.36 2.99
C ASN A 48 11.48 24.48 2.73
N GLY A 49 10.74 23.37 2.84
CA GLY A 49 9.29 23.32 2.63
C GLY A 49 8.89 23.07 1.17
N ASN A 50 9.85 22.84 0.27
CA ASN A 50 9.67 22.52 -1.14
C ASN A 50 10.50 21.29 -1.52
N LEU A 51 10.03 20.50 -2.49
CA LEU A 51 10.86 19.47 -3.10
C LEU A 51 11.55 20.01 -4.34
N SER A 52 12.88 20.08 -4.30
CA SER A 52 13.66 20.27 -5.52
C SER A 52 13.49 19.07 -6.46
N LEU A 53 13.78 19.27 -7.75
CA LEU A 53 13.75 18.18 -8.73
C LEU A 53 14.67 17.00 -8.33
N VAL A 54 15.79 17.31 -7.67
CA VAL A 54 16.75 16.31 -7.19
C VAL A 54 16.15 15.47 -6.05
N GLU A 55 15.55 16.12 -5.05
CA GLU A 55 14.89 15.46 -3.93
C GLU A 55 13.69 14.63 -4.38
N PHE A 56 12.86 15.19 -5.25
CA PHE A 56 11.73 14.48 -5.84
C PHE A 56 12.19 13.22 -6.59
N ARG A 57 13.20 13.33 -7.46
CA ARG A 57 13.73 12.20 -8.21
C ARG A 57 14.31 11.13 -7.28
N ALA A 58 15.04 11.53 -6.25
CA ALA A 58 15.60 10.59 -5.27
C ALA A 58 14.50 9.85 -4.49
N GLY A 59 13.47 10.57 -4.03
CA GLY A 59 12.29 9.98 -3.39
C GLY A 59 11.54 9.03 -4.31
N TRP A 60 11.31 9.43 -5.56
CA TRP A 60 10.64 8.61 -6.56
C TRP A 60 11.39 7.32 -6.87
N GLN A 61 12.71 7.40 -7.05
CA GLN A 61 13.56 6.21 -7.24
C GLN A 61 13.48 5.25 -6.04
N GLN A 62 13.39 5.78 -4.82
CA GLN A 62 13.22 4.96 -3.63
C GLN A 62 11.88 4.22 -3.65
N VAL A 63 10.78 4.91 -4.01
CA VAL A 63 9.45 4.29 -4.14
C VAL A 63 9.46 3.20 -5.21
N GLN A 64 10.06 3.47 -6.37
CA GLN A 64 10.17 2.48 -7.44
C GLN A 64 10.89 1.22 -6.97
N ARG A 65 12.06 1.36 -6.33
CA ARG A 65 12.80 0.21 -5.78
C ARG A 65 11.99 -0.60 -4.77
N VAL A 66 11.25 0.06 -3.89
CA VAL A 66 10.38 -0.62 -2.91
C VAL A 66 9.24 -1.35 -3.64
N ALA A 67 8.61 -0.73 -4.62
CA ALA A 67 7.53 -1.34 -5.40
C ALA A 67 8.03 -2.55 -6.20
N GLU A 68 9.17 -2.45 -6.87
CA GLU A 68 9.81 -3.54 -7.60
C GLU A 68 10.17 -4.70 -6.66
N THR A 69 10.72 -4.39 -5.48
CA THR A 69 11.05 -5.40 -4.46
C THR A 69 9.79 -6.10 -3.96
N GLN A 70 8.72 -5.37 -3.64
CA GLN A 70 7.45 -5.97 -3.22
C GLN A 70 6.83 -6.83 -4.32
N ALA A 71 6.86 -6.37 -5.58
CA ALA A 71 6.37 -7.13 -6.71
C ALA A 71 7.13 -8.46 -6.86
N ARG A 72 8.47 -8.42 -6.80
CA ARG A 72 9.31 -9.63 -6.83
C ARG A 72 8.98 -10.59 -5.69
N LEU A 73 8.84 -10.09 -4.46
CA LEU A 73 8.50 -10.91 -3.30
C LEU A 73 7.13 -11.57 -3.47
N ARG A 74 6.12 -10.85 -4.00
CA ARG A 74 4.81 -11.42 -4.29
C ARG A 74 4.87 -12.50 -5.36
N GLN A 75 5.66 -12.30 -6.41
CA GLN A 75 5.85 -13.31 -7.46
C GLN A 75 6.50 -14.58 -6.90
N GLN A 76 7.53 -14.44 -6.07
CA GLN A 76 8.18 -15.59 -5.41
C GLN A 76 7.23 -16.31 -4.46
N PHE A 77 6.46 -15.57 -3.67
CA PHE A 77 5.46 -16.13 -2.78
C PHE A 77 4.43 -16.96 -3.55
N ALA A 78 3.86 -16.40 -4.62
CA ALA A 78 2.89 -17.10 -5.46
C ALA A 78 3.47 -18.32 -6.21
N ALA A 79 4.78 -18.31 -6.49
CA ALA A 79 5.44 -19.47 -7.10
C ALA A 79 5.64 -20.63 -6.12
N VAL A 80 5.66 -20.36 -4.81
CA VAL A 80 5.87 -21.35 -3.76
C VAL A 80 4.54 -21.86 -3.19
N ASP A 81 3.53 -21.00 -3.11
CA ASP A 81 2.14 -21.32 -2.77
C ASP A 81 1.48 -22.11 -3.92
N THR A 82 1.89 -23.37 -4.06
CA THR A 82 1.46 -24.30 -5.10
C THR A 82 -0.02 -24.65 -4.99
N ASN A 83 -0.53 -24.76 -3.76
CA ASN A 83 -1.94 -25.04 -3.52
C ASN A 83 -2.82 -23.78 -3.56
N ARG A 84 -2.22 -22.59 -3.70
CA ARG A 84 -2.87 -21.28 -3.84
C ARG A 84 -3.80 -20.96 -2.68
N ASN A 85 -3.42 -21.38 -1.47
CA ASN A 85 -4.20 -21.12 -0.27
C ASN A 85 -3.94 -19.71 0.30
N GLY A 86 -2.96 -18.98 -0.25
CA GLY A 86 -2.57 -17.64 0.19
C GLY A 86 -1.53 -17.62 1.31
N ALA A 87 -0.96 -18.77 1.66
CA ALA A 87 0.04 -18.96 2.71
C ALA A 87 0.96 -20.15 2.39
N ILE A 88 2.23 -20.05 2.78
CA ILE A 88 3.21 -21.12 2.61
C ILE A 88 3.03 -22.12 3.76
N ASP A 89 2.66 -23.35 3.44
CA ASP A 89 2.52 -24.41 4.43
C ASP A 89 3.82 -25.20 4.67
N PRO A 90 3.89 -26.11 5.66
CA PRO A 90 5.11 -26.86 5.95
C PRO A 90 5.66 -27.67 4.78
N GLY A 91 4.80 -28.17 3.89
CA GLY A 91 5.21 -28.92 2.69
C GLY A 91 5.85 -28.00 1.64
N GLU A 92 5.35 -26.77 1.54
CA GLU A 92 5.85 -25.74 0.63
C GLU A 92 7.11 -25.05 1.17
N TYR A 93 7.24 -24.90 2.49
CA TYR A 93 8.37 -24.25 3.16
C TYR A 93 9.71 -24.90 2.80
N GLY A 94 9.78 -26.23 2.80
CA GLY A 94 10.99 -26.97 2.42
C GLY A 94 11.39 -26.80 0.95
N SER A 95 10.45 -26.36 0.11
CA SER A 95 10.69 -26.14 -1.33
C SER A 95 11.33 -24.78 -1.63
N LEU A 96 11.28 -23.84 -0.68
CA LEU A 96 11.87 -22.51 -0.80
C LEU A 96 13.37 -22.60 -1.13
N VAL A 97 13.78 -21.94 -2.21
CA VAL A 97 15.19 -21.90 -2.64
C VAL A 97 16.08 -21.33 -1.53
N LEU A 98 15.62 -20.27 -0.85
CA LEU A 98 16.32 -19.65 0.28
C LEU A 98 16.49 -20.60 1.49
N VAL A 99 15.50 -21.45 1.78
CA VAL A 99 15.59 -22.47 2.84
C VAL A 99 16.56 -23.57 2.42
N LYS A 100 16.45 -24.05 1.18
CA LYS A 100 17.37 -25.05 0.61
C LYS A 100 18.82 -24.58 0.60
N GLN A 101 19.06 -23.31 0.27
CA GLN A 101 20.39 -22.69 0.27
C GLN A 101 20.94 -22.49 1.68
N ALA A 102 20.10 -22.10 2.65
CA ALA A 102 20.51 -21.95 4.03
C ALA A 102 20.80 -23.29 4.73
N GLY A 103 20.17 -24.39 4.28
CA GLY A 103 20.43 -25.74 4.76
C GLY A 103 20.23 -25.85 6.27
N LYS A 104 21.27 -26.25 7.01
CA LYS A 104 21.24 -26.37 8.48
C LYS A 104 21.04 -25.03 9.21
N ASN A 105 21.36 -23.92 8.55
CA ASN A 105 21.18 -22.57 9.09
C ASN A 105 19.81 -21.98 8.70
N ALA A 106 18.96 -22.75 8.01
CA ALA A 106 17.63 -22.29 7.68
C ALA A 106 16.86 -22.02 8.98
N PRO A 107 16.24 -20.84 9.13
CA PRO A 107 15.34 -20.56 10.22
C PRO A 107 14.21 -21.58 10.28
N GLN A 108 13.65 -21.75 11.47
CA GLN A 108 12.40 -22.49 11.60
C GLN A 108 11.25 -21.60 11.13
N MET A 109 10.29 -22.19 10.41
CA MET A 109 9.09 -21.50 9.94
C MET A 109 8.34 -20.84 11.11
N SER A 110 8.21 -21.56 12.24
CA SER A 110 7.55 -21.09 13.46
C SER A 110 8.18 -19.84 14.09
N THR A 111 9.41 -19.46 13.72
CA THR A 111 10.02 -18.19 14.15
C THR A 111 9.33 -16.98 13.53
N PHE A 112 8.68 -17.16 12.36
CA PHE A 112 8.03 -16.08 11.62
C PHE A 112 6.50 -16.18 11.61
N ASP A 113 5.93 -17.34 11.91
CA ASP A 113 4.50 -17.59 12.11
C ASP A 113 4.01 -16.87 13.38
N GLY A 114 3.59 -15.61 13.22
CA GLY A 114 3.21 -14.73 14.32
C GLY A 114 1.75 -14.90 14.73
N ASN A 115 0.88 -15.26 13.79
CA ASN A 115 -0.53 -15.56 14.07
C ASN A 115 -0.74 -17.00 14.57
N ARG A 116 0.28 -17.87 14.49
CA ARG A 116 0.31 -19.26 14.94
C ARG A 116 -0.69 -20.16 14.21
N ASP A 117 -0.92 -19.89 12.92
CA ASP A 117 -1.80 -20.72 12.10
C ASP A 117 -1.08 -21.92 11.45
N GLY A 118 0.23 -22.06 11.71
CA GLY A 118 1.05 -23.14 11.18
C GLY A 118 1.45 -22.96 9.72
N LYS A 119 1.25 -21.76 9.16
CA LYS A 119 1.62 -21.38 7.80
C LYS A 119 2.36 -20.04 7.85
N LEU A 120 2.92 -19.61 6.72
CA LEU A 120 3.46 -18.25 6.57
C LEU A 120 2.60 -17.47 5.58
N GLY A 121 1.89 -16.46 6.09
CA GLY A 121 1.30 -15.43 5.25
C GLY A 121 2.36 -14.56 4.59
N PHE A 122 1.96 -13.75 3.60
CA PHE A 122 2.90 -12.90 2.85
C PHE A 122 3.77 -12.01 3.74
N GLY A 123 3.18 -11.38 4.76
CA GLY A 123 3.94 -10.50 5.68
C GLY A 123 5.00 -11.24 6.50
N GLU A 124 4.76 -12.51 6.82
CA GLU A 124 5.67 -13.36 7.59
C GLU A 124 6.77 -13.91 6.68
N TYR A 125 6.40 -14.30 5.46
CA TYR A 125 7.35 -14.64 4.40
C TYR A 125 8.34 -13.50 4.11
N VAL A 126 7.89 -12.24 4.06
CA VAL A 126 8.78 -11.09 3.87
C VAL A 126 9.84 -11.01 4.97
N LYS A 127 9.49 -11.30 6.24
CA LYS A 127 10.44 -11.32 7.35
C LYS A 127 11.46 -12.46 7.21
N LEU A 128 11.01 -13.64 6.78
CA LEU A 128 11.89 -14.77 6.49
C LEU A 128 12.91 -14.40 5.41
N VAL A 129 12.46 -13.81 4.30
CA VAL A 129 13.35 -13.38 3.21
C VAL A 129 14.34 -12.32 3.71
N GLN A 130 13.90 -11.36 4.54
CA GLN A 130 14.80 -10.35 5.13
C GLN A 130 15.85 -10.95 6.07
N ALA A 131 15.52 -12.03 6.78
CA ALA A 131 16.45 -12.71 7.67
C ALA A 131 17.48 -13.56 6.91
N LEU A 132 17.10 -14.11 5.75
CA LEU A 132 17.94 -14.99 4.93
C LEU A 132 18.67 -14.27 3.80
N ALA A 133 18.17 -13.11 3.36
CA ALA A 133 18.92 -12.24 2.48
C ALA A 133 20.18 -11.78 3.23
N PRO A 134 21.39 -11.91 2.65
CA PRO A 134 22.55 -11.26 3.22
C PRO A 134 22.19 -9.78 3.31
N LYS A 135 22.14 -9.27 4.54
CA LYS A 135 21.96 -7.86 4.81
C LYS A 135 23.06 -7.17 4.02
N GLU A 136 22.74 -6.55 2.89
CA GLU A 136 23.70 -5.66 2.24
C GLU A 136 24.19 -4.73 3.36
N PRO A 137 25.50 -4.68 3.66
CA PRO A 137 25.98 -3.74 4.64
C PRO A 137 25.53 -2.37 4.13
N ALA A 138 24.65 -1.72 4.89
CA ALA A 138 24.24 -0.36 4.64
C ALA A 138 25.52 0.46 4.46
N LYS A 139 25.80 0.87 3.22
CA LYS A 139 26.95 1.70 2.78
C LYS A 139 28.02 1.90 3.86
N ALA A 140 29.04 1.05 3.87
CA ALA A 140 30.38 1.51 4.22
C ALA A 140 30.89 2.37 3.05
N ALA A 141 30.61 3.66 3.12
CA ALA A 141 31.27 4.74 2.37
C ALA A 141 31.04 6.00 3.22
N ALA A 142 31.95 6.57 4.02
CA ALA A 142 33.41 6.45 4.13
C ALA A 142 34.13 6.39 2.79
N GLN A 143 33.99 7.48 2.04
CA GLN A 143 35.11 8.19 1.41
C GLN A 143 34.64 9.60 1.05
#